data_AF-A0A5D0QXF8-F1
#
_entry.id   AF-A0A5D0QXF8-F1
#
_cell.length_a   1.000
_cell.length_b   1.000
_cell.length_c   1.000
_cell.angle_alpha   90.00
_cell.angle_beta   90.00
_cell.angle_gamma   90.00
#
_symmetry.space_group_name_H-M   'P 1'
#
loop_
_entity.id
_entity.type
_entity.pdbx_description
1 polymer ?
#
loop_
_entity_poly.entity_id
_entity_poly.type
_entity_poly.pdbx_seq_one_letter_code
_entity_poly.pdbx_strand_id
1 'polypeptide(L)'
;MKPSVQYNDRIGHASADISNINYNQIAEQCNLGERYTIIGISLHGTEEISVSLLCKDNDESTDENEVLVTVYPTVELSVSDVLERLNVTINITNNSKYDNPNLDTNREVTIEEE
;
A
#
# COMPACT_ATOMS: atom_id res chain seq x y z
N MET A 1 -2.00 29.54 -26.77
CA MET A 1 -1.38 28.43 -26.02
C MET A 1 -2.37 27.98 -24.95
N LYS A 2 -2.95 26.78 -25.09
CA LYS A 2 -3.68 26.16 -23.99
C LYS A 2 -2.65 25.47 -23.11
N PRO A 3 -2.65 25.64 -21.78
CA PRO A 3 -1.78 24.85 -20.94
C PRO A 3 -2.25 23.39 -21.05
N SER A 4 -1.40 22.56 -21.64
CA SER A 4 -1.49 21.11 -21.52
C SER A 4 -1.23 20.80 -20.05
N VAL A 5 -2.28 20.54 -19.28
CA VAL A 5 -2.14 20.02 -17.92
C VAL A 5 -1.56 18.61 -18.11
N GLN A 6 -0.24 18.48 -17.95
CA GLN A 6 0.38 17.17 -17.83
C GLN A 6 -0.10 16.62 -16.49
N TYR A 7 -1.07 15.71 -16.51
CA TYR A 7 -1.31 14.83 -15.38
C TYR A 7 -0.08 13.91 -15.27
N ASN A 8 0.97 14.38 -14.58
CA ASN A 8 2.00 13.50 -14.03
C ASN A 8 1.49 12.75 -12.79
N ASP A 9 0.23 12.96 -12.41
CA ASP A 9 -0.32 12.53 -11.13
C ASP A 9 -1.14 11.25 -11.32
N ARG A 10 -0.47 10.12 -11.55
CA ARG A 10 -1.07 8.79 -11.30
C ARG A 10 -1.00 8.41 -9.82
N ILE A 11 -0.99 9.40 -8.93
CA ILE A 11 -0.93 9.20 -7.48
C ILE A 11 -2.36 9.31 -6.95
N GLY A 12 -3.02 8.17 -6.77
CA GLY A 12 -4.28 8.07 -6.06
C GLY A 12 -4.03 7.73 -4.59
N HIS A 13 -4.72 8.43 -3.68
CA HIS A 13 -4.72 8.08 -2.26
C HIS A 13 -6.03 7.38 -1.93
N ALA A 14 -5.95 6.13 -1.51
CA ALA A 14 -7.07 5.39 -0.95
C ALA A 14 -6.69 4.98 0.47
N SER A 15 -7.49 5.39 1.44
CA SER A 15 -7.34 4.98 2.83
C SER A 15 -8.41 3.94 3.14
N ALA A 16 -7.99 2.74 3.50
CA ALA A 16 -8.87 1.69 3.99
C ALA A 16 -8.54 1.42 5.47
N ASP A 17 -9.57 1.21 6.29
CA ASP A 17 -9.38 0.73 7.65
C ASP A 17 -9.13 -0.78 7.58
N ILE A 18 -7.86 -1.15 7.55
CA ILE A 18 -7.43 -2.54 7.51
C ILE A 18 -7.17 -2.96 8.94
N SER A 19 -8.20 -3.48 9.59
CA SER A 19 -8.06 -4.11 10.90
C SER A 19 -7.03 -5.24 10.83
N ASN A 20 -6.24 -5.41 11.90
CA ASN A 20 -5.36 -6.57 12.15
C ASN A 20 -3.92 -6.51 11.61
N ILE A 21 -3.41 -5.36 11.16
CA ILE A 21 -1.97 -5.23 10.85
C ILE A 21 -1.16 -5.18 12.16
N ASN A 22 -0.24 -6.14 12.34
CA ASN A 22 0.67 -6.18 13.48
C ASN A 22 2.01 -5.51 13.15
N TYR A 23 2.09 -4.19 13.33
CA TYR A 23 3.30 -3.41 13.05
C TYR A 23 4.52 -3.86 13.86
N ASN A 24 4.34 -4.38 15.08
CA ASN A 24 5.45 -4.84 15.91
C ASN A 24 6.10 -6.09 15.29
N GLN A 25 5.29 -7.04 14.82
CA GLN A 25 5.79 -8.24 14.15
C GLN A 25 6.54 -7.90 12.86
N ILE A 26 6.04 -6.94 12.07
CA ILE A 26 6.71 -6.47 10.85
C ILE A 26 8.06 -5.81 11.19
N ALA A 27 8.10 -5.00 12.25
CA ALA A 27 9.33 -4.35 12.70
C ALA A 27 10.40 -5.36 13.14
N GLU A 28 10.00 -6.43 13.85
CA GLU A 28 10.87 -7.54 14.23
C GLU A 28 11.40 -8.30 13.00
N GLN A 29 10.51 -8.68 12.08
CA GLN A 29 10.89 -9.38 10.83
C GLN A 29 11.86 -8.56 9.99
N CYS A 30 11.69 -7.24 9.96
CA CYS A 30 12.55 -6.32 9.20
C CYS A 30 13.78 -5.87 9.99
N ASN A 31 13.97 -6.35 11.23
CA ASN A 31 15.06 -5.96 12.11
C ASN A 31 15.24 -4.43 12.24
N LEU A 32 14.12 -3.71 12.38
CA LEU A 32 14.11 -2.24 12.44
C LEU A 32 14.69 -1.69 13.76
N GLY A 33 14.62 -2.47 14.84
CA GLY A 33 15.04 -2.06 16.17
C GLY A 33 14.21 -0.90 16.74
N GLU A 34 14.72 -0.28 17.80
CA GLU A 34 14.06 0.88 18.45
C GLU A 34 14.22 2.18 17.66
N ARG A 35 15.07 2.20 16.62
CA ARG A 35 15.31 3.41 15.83
C ARG A 35 14.10 3.78 14.96
N TYR A 36 13.42 2.80 14.37
CA TYR A 36 12.34 3.07 13.42
C TYR A 36 10.99 2.63 13.96
N THR A 37 10.08 3.60 14.16
CA THR A 37 8.68 3.32 14.48
C THR A 37 7.86 3.29 13.19
N ILE A 38 7.26 2.16 12.84
CA ILE A 38 6.39 2.08 11.65
C ILE A 38 5.11 2.90 11.90
N ILE A 39 4.78 3.79 10.95
CA ILE A 39 3.56 4.60 10.96
C ILE A 39 2.69 4.36 9.70
N GLY A 40 3.21 3.62 8.73
CA GLY A 40 2.48 3.27 7.52
C GLY A 40 3.20 2.23 6.67
N ILE A 41 2.47 1.67 5.71
CA ILE A 41 2.97 0.72 4.72
C ILE A 41 2.63 1.28 3.35
N SER A 42 3.56 1.20 2.41
CA SER A 42 3.34 1.59 1.02
C SER A 42 3.55 0.39 0.12
N LEU A 43 2.59 0.18 -0.78
CA LEU A 43 2.71 -0.80 -1.85
C LEU A 43 3.05 -0.06 -3.14
N HIS A 44 4.10 -0.52 -3.82
CA HIS A 44 4.53 0.03 -5.10
C HIS A 44 4.46 -1.07 -6.14
N GLY A 45 3.97 -0.78 -7.34
CA GLY A 45 4.09 -1.74 -8.45
C GLY A 45 3.08 -1.54 -9.56
N THR A 46 3.58 -1.40 -10.78
CA THR A 46 2.82 -1.66 -12.02
C THR A 46 3.32 -2.91 -12.75
N GLU A 47 4.53 -3.39 -12.44
CA GLU A 47 5.16 -4.57 -13.05
C GLU A 47 5.53 -5.62 -11.99
N GLU A 48 6.20 -5.22 -10.90
CA GLU A 48 6.45 -6.04 -9.71
C GLU A 48 5.94 -5.32 -8.47
N ILE A 49 5.21 -6.05 -7.60
CA ILE A 49 4.70 -5.48 -6.36
C ILE A 49 5.80 -5.53 -5.30
N SER A 50 6.15 -4.38 -4.75
CA SER A 50 7.10 -4.22 -3.66
C SER A 50 6.46 -3.47 -2.49
N VAL A 51 6.98 -3.71 -1.31
CA VAL A 51 6.50 -3.12 -0.06
C VAL A 51 7.61 -2.23 0.51
N SER A 52 7.26 -1.02 0.92
CA SER A 52 8.12 -0.19 1.76
C SER A 52 7.39 0.22 3.03
N LEU A 53 8.14 0.50 4.09
CA LEU A 53 7.60 0.95 5.37
C LEU A 53 7.78 2.46 5.49
N LEU A 54 6.73 3.17 5.84
CA LEU A 54 6.82 4.56 6.26
C LEU A 54 7.08 4.56 7.76
N CYS A 55 8.23 5.08 8.17
CA CYS A 55 8.68 5.05 9.55
C CYS A 55 8.99 6.46 10.06
N LYS A 56 8.83 6.65 11.37
CA LYS A 56 9.47 7.74 12.10
C LYS A 56 10.87 7.29 12.55
N ASP A 57 11.88 8.10 12.26
CA ASP A 57 13.23 7.90 12.79
C ASP A 57 13.31 8.50 14.20
N ASN A 58 13.32 7.65 15.23
CA ASN A 58 13.35 8.05 16.63
C ASN A 58 14.67 8.71 17.03
N ASP A 59 15.77 8.48 16.30
CA ASP A 59 17.07 9.09 16.61
C ASP A 59 17.16 10.54 16.12
N GLU A 60 16.51 10.83 14.98
CA GLU A 60 16.52 12.17 14.37
C GLU A 60 15.27 13.00 14.70
N SER A 61 14.21 12.36 15.21
CA SER A 61 12.98 13.05 15.62
C SER A 61 13.12 13.73 16.98
N THR A 62 12.47 14.87 17.12
CA THR A 62 12.30 15.59 18.38
C THR A 62 10.82 15.76 18.72
N ASP A 63 10.52 16.21 19.93
CA ASP A 63 9.13 16.50 20.35
C ASP A 63 8.45 17.57 19.47
N GLU A 64 9.23 18.43 18.81
CA GLU A 64 8.74 19.53 17.98
C GLU A 64 8.76 19.20 16.47
N ASN A 65 9.54 18.20 16.06
CA ASN A 65 9.72 17.86 14.65
C ASN A 65 9.99 16.37 14.45
N GLU A 66 9.04 15.68 13.82
CA GLU A 66 9.19 14.28 13.44
C GLU A 66 9.91 14.13 12.09
N VAL A 67 10.91 13.25 12.03
CA VAL A 67 11.63 12.89 10.81
C VAL A 67 11.02 11.61 10.24
N LEU A 68 10.36 11.74 9.09
CA LEU A 68 9.71 10.62 8.40
C LEU A 68 10.61 10.09 7.29
N VAL A 69 10.81 8.78 7.29
CA VAL A 69 11.67 8.08 6.34
C VAL A 69 10.94 6.89 5.71
N THR A 70 11.23 6.64 4.44
CA THR A 70 10.79 5.41 3.76
C THR A 70 11.88 4.35 3.91
N VAL A 71 11.57 3.26 4.60
CA VAL A 71 12.47 2.13 4.80
C VAL A 71 12.14 1.04 3.78
N TYR A 72 13.13 0.63 3.02
CA TYR A 72 13.08 -0.55 2.16
C TYR A 72 13.80 -1.69 2.90
N PRO A 73 13.06 -2.59 3.56
CA PRO A 73 13.67 -3.68 4.30
C PRO A 73 14.47 -4.59 3.35
N THR A 74 15.59 -5.11 3.85
CA THR A 74 16.43 -6.06 3.09
C THR A 74 15.78 -7.43 2.95
N VAL A 75 14.82 -7.74 3.85
CA VAL A 75 13.96 -8.91 3.75
C VAL A 75 12.82 -8.57 2.79
N GLU A 76 12.60 -9.41 1.79
CA GLU A 76 11.43 -9.25 0.90
C GLU A 76 10.15 -9.44 1.70
N LEU A 77 9.35 -8.38 1.79
CA LEU A 77 7.98 -8.44 2.28
C LEU A 77 7.05 -8.66 1.09
N SER A 78 6.23 -9.70 1.15
CA SER A 78 5.14 -9.91 0.21
C SER A 78 3.91 -9.10 0.63
N VAL A 79 2.99 -8.87 -0.30
CA VAL A 79 1.69 -8.24 0.00
C VAL A 79 0.94 -9.03 1.09
N SER A 80 1.03 -10.36 1.09
CA SER A 80 0.40 -11.21 2.10
C SER A 80 0.98 -11.04 3.50
N ASP A 81 2.26 -10.65 3.64
CA ASP A 81 2.88 -10.44 4.95
C ASP A 81 2.35 -9.18 5.64
N VAL A 82 1.94 -8.18 4.84
CA VAL A 82 1.45 -6.91 5.34
C VAL A 82 -0.07 -6.78 5.31
N LEU A 83 -0.75 -7.53 4.44
CA LEU A 83 -2.19 -7.44 4.22
C LEU A 83 -2.81 -8.82 4.05
N GLU A 84 -3.45 -9.32 5.12
CA GLU A 84 -4.18 -10.59 5.09
C GLU A 84 -5.37 -10.59 4.09
N ARG A 85 -5.93 -9.41 3.77
CA ARG A 85 -7.16 -9.28 2.97
C ARG A 85 -7.16 -8.08 2.01
N LEU A 86 -6.12 -7.93 1.17
CA LEU A 86 -6.15 -6.93 0.11
C LEU A 86 -6.98 -7.41 -1.09
N ASN A 87 -8.12 -6.77 -1.35
CA ASN A 87 -8.84 -6.89 -2.61
C ASN A 87 -8.92 -5.51 -3.27
N VAL A 88 -8.26 -5.37 -4.43
CA VAL A 88 -8.33 -4.16 -5.26
C VAL A 88 -9.06 -4.52 -6.55
N THR A 89 -10.22 -3.90 -6.77
CA THR A 89 -10.99 -4.03 -8.01
C THR A 89 -10.92 -2.71 -8.78
N ILE A 90 -10.43 -2.76 -10.02
CA ILE A 90 -10.38 -1.60 -10.92
C ILE A 90 -11.50 -1.75 -11.96
N ASN A 91 -12.51 -0.88 -11.86
CA ASN A 91 -13.58 -0.83 -12.84
C ASN A 91 -13.19 0.06 -14.02
N ILE A 92 -13.29 -0.48 -15.24
CA ILE A 92 -12.84 0.20 -16.48
C ILE A 92 -13.83 1.30 -16.95
N THR A 93 -14.95 1.51 -16.25
CA THR A 93 -15.99 2.44 -16.69
C THR A 93 -16.48 3.34 -15.56
N ASN A 94 -16.68 4.63 -15.84
CA ASN A 94 -17.51 5.55 -15.04
C ASN A 94 -19.00 5.14 -15.15
N ASN A 95 -19.34 3.98 -14.59
CA ASN A 95 -20.71 3.50 -14.56
C ASN A 95 -21.07 3.24 -13.10
N SER A 96 -22.02 4.02 -12.60
CA SER A 96 -22.49 3.95 -11.22
C SER A 96 -22.99 2.56 -10.79
N LYS A 97 -23.35 1.70 -11.74
CA LYS A 97 -23.67 0.29 -11.48
C LYS A 97 -22.45 -0.52 -11.02
N TYR A 98 -21.29 -0.24 -11.60
CA TYR A 98 -20.04 -0.98 -11.33
C TYR A 98 -19.16 -0.30 -10.29
N ASP A 99 -19.44 0.96 -9.93
CA ASP A 99 -18.74 1.69 -8.87
C ASP A 99 -19.04 1.18 -7.44
N ASN A 100 -19.86 0.13 -7.28
CA ASN A 100 -20.08 -0.52 -5.99
C ASN A 100 -18.86 -1.37 -5.61
N PRO A 101 -18.13 -1.06 -4.51
CA PRO A 101 -16.98 -1.86 -4.06
C PRO A 101 -17.38 -3.27 -3.57
N ASN A 102 -18.66 -3.51 -3.32
CA ASN A 102 -19.23 -4.80 -2.93
C ASN A 102 -20.10 -5.39 -4.05
N LEU A 103 -19.64 -5.29 -5.30
CA LEU A 103 -20.40 -5.84 -6.43
C LEU A 103 -20.43 -7.38 -6.35
N ASP A 104 -21.62 -7.94 -6.15
CA ASP A 104 -21.81 -9.39 -6.15
C ASP A 104 -21.62 -9.96 -7.57
N THR A 105 -20.76 -10.96 -7.69
CA THR A 105 -20.61 -11.76 -8.91
C THR A 105 -21.53 -12.97 -8.86
N ASN A 106 -22.09 -13.37 -10.00
CA ASN A 106 -22.98 -14.55 -10.06
C ASN A 106 -22.22 -15.87 -10.18
N ARG A 107 -20.96 -15.84 -10.67
CA ARG A 107 -20.09 -17.00 -10.85
C ARG A 107 -18.64 -16.58 -10.98
N GLU A 108 -17.73 -17.45 -10.58
CA GLU A 108 -16.30 -17.37 -10.87
C GLU A 108 -15.98 -18.25 -12.09
N VAL A 109 -15.10 -17.78 -12.96
CA VAL A 109 -14.68 -18.51 -14.17
C VAL A 109 -13.16 -18.42 -14.27
N THR A 110 -12.50 -19.57 -14.31
CA THR A 110 -11.06 -19.68 -14.62
C THR A 110 -10.91 -19.92 -16.12
N ILE A 111 -10.03 -19.15 -16.77
CA ILE A 111 -9.63 -19.39 -18.16
C ILE A 111 -8.33 -20.19 -18.11
N GLU A 112 -8.35 -21.41 -18.64
CA GLU A 112 -7.14 -22.21 -18.85
C GLU A 112 -6.51 -21.78 -20.19
N GLU A 113 -5.18 -21.64 -20.22
CA GLU A 113 -4.45 -21.42 -21.48
C GLU A 113 -4.54 -22.70 -22.33
N GLU A 114 -4.88 -22.57 -23.62
CA GLU A 114 -4.85 -23.68 -24.60
C GLU A 114 -3.42 -24.10 -24.98
#